data_AF-A0A7S3Y601-F1
#
_entry.id   AF-A0A7S3Y601-F1
#
_cell.length_a   1.000
_cell.length_b   1.000
_cell.length_c   1.000
_cell.angle_alpha   90.00
_cell.angle_beta   90.00
_cell.angle_gamma   90.00
#
_symmetry.space_group_name_H-M   'P 1'
#
loop_
_entity.id
_entity.type
_entity.pdbx_description
1 polymer ?
#
loop_
_entity_poly.entity_id
_entity_poly.type
_entity_poly.pdbx_seq_one_letter_code
_entity_poly.pdbx_strand_id
1 'polypeptide(L)'
;VLGSFNFAGEKKRRFCAQHKMEGMICVAITNANVRCQFLGGCPEKALFNFEGEKGYRFCALHKLEGMVNCKIAADRKKKRAERERRPAETAAAKFLDIFQAGGSFLDTSMVEV
;
A
#
# COMPACT_ATOMS: atom_id res chain seq x y z
N VAL A 1 9.44 -1.16 -17.80
CA VAL A 1 9.45 0.30 -17.53
C VAL A 1 8.17 0.68 -16.81
N LEU A 2 8.22 1.37 -15.66
CA LEU A 2 7.00 1.77 -14.94
C LEU A 2 6.33 2.97 -15.63
N GLY A 3 5.04 2.84 -15.93
CA GLY A 3 4.22 3.95 -16.41
C GLY A 3 4.13 5.04 -15.34
N SER A 4 4.37 6.29 -15.74
CA SER A 4 4.30 7.48 -14.88
C SER A 4 3.54 8.64 -15.52
N PHE A 5 3.26 8.62 -16.82
CA PHE A 5 2.65 9.69 -17.61
C PHE A 5 1.26 9.29 -18.14
N ASN A 6 0.40 10.29 -18.36
CA ASN A 6 -0.91 10.23 -19.01
C ASN A 6 -1.41 11.66 -19.30
N PHE A 7 -2.57 11.80 -19.94
CA PHE A 7 -3.17 13.11 -20.17
C PHE A 7 -3.69 13.77 -18.88
N ALA A 8 -3.84 15.11 -18.92
CA ALA A 8 -4.40 15.87 -17.80
C ALA A 8 -5.81 15.36 -17.43
N GLY A 9 -6.06 15.19 -16.13
CA GLY A 9 -7.32 14.63 -15.60
C GLY A 9 -7.33 13.10 -15.45
N GLU A 10 -6.43 12.38 -16.12
CA GLU A 10 -6.34 10.93 -16.02
C GLU A 10 -5.53 10.48 -14.80
N LYS A 11 -6.11 9.61 -13.97
CA LYS A 11 -5.51 9.15 -12.70
C LYS A 11 -4.65 7.89 -12.83
N LYS A 12 -4.77 7.17 -13.95
CA LYS A 12 -3.99 5.96 -14.23
C LYS A 12 -2.64 6.34 -14.85
N ARG A 13 -1.57 5.67 -14.45
CA ARG A 13 -0.25 5.83 -15.08
C ARG A 13 -0.17 4.84 -16.25
N ARG A 14 -0.06 5.34 -17.48
CA ARG A 14 -0.09 4.50 -18.69
C ARG A 14 1.23 4.48 -19.45
N PHE A 15 1.91 5.62 -19.51
CA PHE A 15 3.08 5.81 -20.36
C PHE A 15 4.34 6.05 -19.53
N CYS A 16 5.49 5.57 -19.97
CA CYS A 16 6.76 5.89 -19.32
C CYS A 16 7.34 7.21 -19.86
N ALA A 17 8.44 7.70 -19.28
CA ALA A 17 9.08 8.95 -19.71
C ALA A 17 9.54 8.91 -21.18
N GLN A 18 10.00 7.74 -21.65
CA GLN A 18 10.44 7.52 -23.03
C GLN A 18 9.28 7.41 -24.03
N HIS A 19 8.09 6.99 -23.58
CA HIS A 19 6.92 6.80 -24.42
C HIS A 19 5.79 7.80 -24.11
N LYS A 20 6.13 8.98 -23.58
CA LYS A 20 5.14 10.05 -23.36
C LYS A 20 4.86 10.76 -24.69
N MET A 21 3.60 11.14 -24.92
CA MET A 21 3.21 11.99 -26.04
C MET A 21 3.16 13.46 -25.60
N GLU A 22 3.12 14.39 -26.55
CA GLU A 22 2.89 15.81 -26.25
C GLU A 22 1.57 16.02 -25.52
N GLY A 23 1.55 16.96 -24.58
CA GLY A 23 0.39 17.21 -23.70
C GLY A 23 0.18 16.18 -22.58
N MET A 24 0.99 15.11 -22.50
CA MET A 24 0.95 14.20 -21.36
C MET A 24 1.70 14.78 -20.15
N ILE A 25 1.05 14.70 -19.00
CA ILE A 25 1.63 15.05 -17.70
C ILE A 25 2.04 13.79 -16.95
N CYS A 26 3.03 13.90 -16.07
CA CYS A 26 3.34 12.81 -15.17
C CYS A 26 2.19 12.66 -14.15
N VAL A 27 1.49 11.55 -14.14
CA VAL A 27 0.39 11.25 -13.20
C VAL A 27 0.91 10.94 -11.80
N ALA A 28 2.19 10.60 -11.65
CA ALA A 28 2.81 10.61 -10.32
C ALA A 28 2.88 12.04 -9.74
N ILE A 29 2.96 13.08 -10.60
CA ILE A 29 2.94 14.48 -10.20
C ILE A 29 1.52 14.90 -9.77
N THR A 30 0.45 14.40 -10.41
CA THR A 30 -0.91 14.95 -10.17
C THR A 30 -1.44 14.74 -8.76
N ASN A 31 -1.11 13.62 -8.10
CA ASN A 31 -1.50 13.42 -6.72
C ASN A 31 -0.45 13.93 -5.72
N ALA A 32 0.86 13.86 -6.02
CA ALA A 32 1.93 14.17 -5.06
C ALA A 32 2.56 15.58 -5.21
N ASN A 33 2.20 16.35 -6.24
CA ASN A 33 2.65 17.73 -6.45
C ASN A 33 1.51 18.75 -6.34
N VAL A 34 0.46 18.43 -5.59
CA VAL A 34 -0.51 19.44 -5.16
C VAL A 34 0.25 20.49 -4.33
N ARG A 35 0.09 21.76 -4.69
CA ARG A 35 0.64 22.89 -3.93
C ARG A 35 -0.21 23.12 -2.68
N CYS A 36 0.41 23.66 -1.64
CA CYS A 36 -0.29 24.01 -0.42
C CYS A 36 -1.41 25.03 -0.69
N GLN A 37 -2.63 24.75 -0.22
CA GLN A 37 -3.82 25.58 -0.39
C GLN A 37 -3.84 26.80 0.57
N PHE A 38 -2.67 27.25 1.05
CA PHE A 38 -2.60 28.43 1.90
C PHE A 38 -2.87 29.67 1.06
N LEU A 39 -3.68 30.59 1.59
CA LEU A 39 -4.15 31.79 0.89
C LEU A 39 -3.01 32.65 0.33
N GLY A 40 -1.83 32.61 0.93
CA GLY A 40 -0.62 33.31 0.46
C GLY A 40 0.09 32.68 -0.75
N GLY A 41 -0.50 31.69 -1.44
CA GLY A 41 0.12 31.08 -2.62
C GLY A 41 1.39 30.31 -2.31
N CYS A 42 1.33 29.45 -1.27
CA CYS A 42 2.51 28.74 -0.79
C CYS A 42 3.04 27.75 -1.85
N PRO A 43 4.34 27.83 -2.22
CA PRO A 43 4.91 26.99 -3.26
C PRO A 43 5.22 25.56 -2.77
N GLU A 44 5.16 25.32 -1.46
CA GLU A 44 5.45 24.04 -0.85
C GLU A 44 4.44 22.96 -1.26
N LYS A 45 4.91 21.71 -1.24
CA LYS A 45 4.06 20.56 -1.54
C LYS A 45 3.10 20.29 -0.41
N ALA A 46 1.85 20.04 -0.76
CA ALA A 46 0.85 19.57 0.17
C ALA A 46 1.14 18.11 0.55
N LEU A 47 1.19 17.84 1.85
CA LEU A 47 1.42 16.52 2.43
C LEU A 47 0.40 16.16 3.53
N PHE A 48 -0.32 17.16 4.04
CA PHE A 48 -1.24 17.05 5.16
C PHE A 48 -2.67 17.27 4.70
N ASN A 49 -3.57 16.55 5.35
CA ASN A 49 -5.01 16.73 5.24
C ASN A 49 -5.71 16.13 6.47
N PHE A 50 -7.01 16.36 6.61
CA PHE A 50 -7.80 15.70 7.66
C PHE A 50 -7.96 14.20 7.40
N GLU A 51 -8.06 13.44 8.48
CA GLU A 51 -8.27 12.00 8.39
C GLU A 51 -9.59 11.69 7.67
N GLY A 52 -9.56 10.75 6.72
CA GLY A 52 -10.73 10.37 5.93
C GLY A 52 -10.93 11.19 4.66
N GLU A 53 -10.34 12.38 4.55
CA GLU A 53 -10.37 13.16 3.32
C GLU A 53 -9.47 12.59 2.22
N LYS A 54 -9.78 12.94 0.97
CA LYS A 54 -9.05 12.48 -0.21
C LYS A 54 -8.00 13.50 -0.63
N GLY A 55 -6.79 13.03 -0.89
CA GLY A 55 -5.70 13.85 -1.41
C GLY A 55 -4.98 14.68 -0.35
N TYR A 56 -4.06 15.53 -0.82
CA TYR A 56 -3.23 16.40 0.00
C TYR A 56 -3.71 17.85 -0.15
N ARG A 57 -3.70 18.64 0.94
CA ARG A 57 -4.16 20.03 0.91
C ARG A 57 -3.15 21.04 1.45
N PHE A 58 -2.46 20.71 2.53
CA PHE A 58 -1.58 21.65 3.23
C PHE A 58 -0.14 21.11 3.35
N CYS A 59 0.84 22.00 3.34
CA CYS A 59 2.23 21.65 3.63
C CYS A 59 2.46 21.49 5.15
N ALA A 60 3.67 21.10 5.55
CA ALA A 60 4.01 20.92 6.96
C ALA A 60 3.92 22.22 7.78
N LEU A 61 4.16 23.37 7.13
CA LEU A 61 4.14 24.69 7.76
C LEU A 61 2.72 25.24 7.95
N HIS A 62 1.80 24.91 7.05
CA HIS A 62 0.43 25.40 7.05
C HIS A 62 -0.59 24.31 7.41
N LYS A 63 -0.14 23.24 8.08
CA LYS A 63 -1.07 22.23 8.59
C LYS A 63 -1.88 22.82 9.75
N LEU A 64 -3.15 22.46 9.83
CA LEU A 64 -4.01 22.77 10.97
C LEU A 64 -3.92 21.67 12.03
N GLU A 65 -4.37 21.97 13.23
CA GLU A 65 -4.53 20.97 14.30
C GLU A 65 -5.48 19.86 13.84
N GLY A 66 -5.16 18.61 14.19
CA GLY A 66 -5.92 17.43 13.76
C GLY A 66 -5.62 16.94 12.33
N MET A 67 -4.78 17.63 11.54
CA MET A 67 -4.35 17.12 10.23
C MET A 67 -3.29 16.02 10.35
N VAL A 68 -3.41 15.01 9.51
CA VAL A 68 -2.48 13.88 9.43
C VAL A 68 -1.64 13.94 8.16
N ASN A 69 -0.43 13.37 8.22
CA ASN A 69 0.38 13.18 7.02
C ASN A 69 -0.25 12.06 6.17
N CYS A 70 -0.79 12.42 5.00
CA CYS A 70 -1.55 11.50 4.16
C CYS A 70 -0.70 10.34 3.61
N LYS A 71 0.61 10.57 3.39
CA LYS A 71 1.54 9.53 2.91
C LYS A 71 1.72 8.43 3.95
N ILE A 72 1.91 8.83 5.22
CA ILE A 72 2.06 7.90 6.33
C ILE A 72 0.71 7.23 6.65
N ALA A 73 -0.39 7.97 6.63
CA ALA A 73 -1.72 7.43 6.88
C ALA A 73 -2.11 6.36 5.85
N ALA A 74 -1.78 6.55 4.57
CA ALA A 74 -2.01 5.56 3.52
C ALA A 74 -1.20 4.27 3.74
N ASP A 75 0.08 4.39 4.12
CA ASP A 75 0.92 3.24 4.46
C ASP A 75 0.36 2.45 5.66
N ARG A 76 -0.05 3.15 6.72
CA ARG A 76 -0.69 2.54 7.90
C ARG A 76 -1.97 1.79 7.52
N LYS A 77 -2.83 2.38 6.69
CA LYS A 77 -4.06 1.72 6.19
C LYS A 77 -3.74 0.48 5.37
N LYS A 78 -2.73 0.52 4.50
CA LYS A 78 -2.29 -0.64 3.73
C LYS A 78 -1.81 -1.78 4.64
N LYS A 79 -0.94 -1.49 5.60
CA LYS A 79 -0.42 -2.48 6.58
C LYS A 79 -1.53 -3.08 7.42
N ARG A 80 -2.48 -2.27 7.88
CA ARG A 80 -3.65 -2.75 8.61
C ARG A 80 -4.49 -3.70 7.75
N ALA A 81 -4.82 -3.30 6.53
CA ALA A 81 -5.59 -4.13 5.61
C ALA A 81 -4.86 -5.44 5.24
N GLU A 82 -3.53 -5.40 5.14
CA GLU A 82 -2.70 -6.58 4.90
C GLU A 82 -2.71 -7.54 6.09
N ARG A 83 -2.62 -7.02 7.33
CA ARG A 83 -2.75 -7.82 8.55
C ARG A 83 -4.14 -8.45 8.66
N GLU A 84 -5.20 -7.72 8.29
CA GLU A 84 -6.58 -8.22 8.31
C GLU A 84 -6.85 -9.26 7.21
N ARG A 85 -6.13 -9.20 6.07
CA ARG A 85 -6.18 -10.22 5.00
C ARG A 85 -5.29 -11.43 5.24
N ARG A 86 -4.44 -11.42 6.27
CA ARG A 86 -3.55 -12.55 6.57
C ARG A 86 -4.44 -13.75 6.94
N PRO A 87 -4.39 -14.87 6.20
CA PRO A 87 -5.20 -16.01 6.53
C PRO A 87 -4.85 -16.50 7.94
N ALA A 88 -5.86 -16.91 8.71
CA ALA A 88 -5.74 -17.39 10.09
C ALA A 88 -5.07 -18.77 10.20
N GLU A 89 -4.13 -19.09 9.30
CA GLU A 89 -3.48 -20.39 9.17
C GLU A 89 -2.25 -20.50 10.07
N THR A 90 -2.34 -20.09 11.34
CA THR A 90 -1.15 -20.07 12.23
C THR A 90 -1.24 -20.96 13.47
N ALA A 91 -2.17 -21.91 13.53
CA ALA A 91 -2.09 -23.00 14.52
C ALA A 91 -2.50 -24.36 13.97
N ALA A 92 -3.59 -24.45 13.20
CA ALA A 92 -4.11 -25.73 12.72
C ALA A 92 -3.29 -26.33 11.55
N ALA A 93 -2.80 -25.50 10.63
CA ALA A 93 -2.06 -25.97 9.45
C ALA A 93 -0.67 -26.57 9.80
N LYS A 94 -0.02 -26.10 10.88
CA LYS A 94 1.27 -26.66 11.33
C LYS A 94 1.17 -28.02 12.04
N PHE A 95 -0.01 -28.41 12.51
CA PHE A 95 -0.20 -29.71 13.17
C PHE A 95 -0.41 -30.85 12.17
N LEU A 96 -0.93 -30.56 10.97
CA LEU A 96 -1.20 -31.59 9.96
C LEU A 96 0.07 -32.05 9.22
N ASP A 97 1.09 -31.19 9.14
CA ASP A 97 2.39 -31.52 8.52
C ASP A 97 3.26 -32.44 9.39
N ILE A 98 3.03 -32.49 10.70
CA ILE A 98 3.78 -33.39 11.60
C ILE A 98 3.29 -34.84 11.46
N PHE A 99 2.00 -35.06 11.20
CA PHE A 99 1.41 -36.40 11.12
C PHE A 99 1.73 -37.12 9.80
N GLN A 100 2.03 -36.39 8.73
CA GLN A 100 2.37 -36.98 7.42
C GLN A 100 3.88 -37.27 7.28
N ALA A 101 4.73 -36.76 8.17
CA ALA A 101 6.18 -36.91 8.10
C ALA A 101 6.76 -38.00 9.03
N GLY A 102 5.96 -38.66 9.87
CA GLY A 102 6.48 -39.72 10.74
C GLY A 102 5.40 -40.55 11.42
N GLY A 103 5.22 -41.80 10.97
CA GLY A 103 4.32 -42.75 11.63
C GLY A 103 4.18 -44.09 10.92
N SER A 104 5.27 -44.85 10.75
CA SER A 104 5.20 -46.31 10.66
C SER A 104 5.60 -46.90 12.01
N PHE A 105 4.65 -46.95 12.95
CA PHE A 105 4.82 -47.66 14.21
C PHE A 105 3.74 -48.74 14.28
N LEU A 106 4.20 -49.97 14.45
CA LEU A 106 3.48 -51.24 14.57
C LEU A 106 3.12 -51.91 13.23
N ASP A 107 3.99 -52.85 12.81
CA ASP A 107 3.48 -54.18 12.53
C ASP A 107 4.22 -55.20 13.40
N THR A 108 3.43 -55.99 14.09
CA THR A 108 3.76 -56.97 15.12
C THR A 108 4.29 -58.24 14.48
N SER A 109 5.55 -58.58 14.70
CA SER A 109 6.01 -59.96 14.51
C SER A 109 5.47 -60.81 15.67
N MET A 110 4.33 -61.48 15.44
CA MET A 110 3.89 -62.60 16.26
C MET A 110 4.90 -63.74 16.11
N VAL A 111 5.45 -64.14 17.26
CA VAL A 111 6.24 -65.34 17.48
C VAL A 111 5.28 -66.52 17.36
N GLU A 112 5.47 -67.40 16.38
CA GLU A 112 4.97 -68.78 16.43
C GLU A 112 6.18 -69.71 16.60
N VAL A 113 6.32 -70.26 17.81
CA VAL A 113 7.01 -71.52 18.12
C VAL A 113 6.14 -72.26 19.13
#